data_AF-A0A2N5ZA07-F1
#
_entry.id   AF-A0A2N5ZA07-F1
#
_cell.length_a   1.000
_cell.length_b   1.000
_cell.length_c   1.000
_cell.angle_alpha   90.00
_cell.angle_beta   90.00
_cell.angle_gamma   90.00
#
_symmetry.space_group_name_H-M   'P 1'
#
loop_
_entity.id
_entity.type
_entity.pdbx_description
1 polymer ?
#
loop_
_entity_poly.entity_id
_entity_poly.type
_entity_poly.pdbx_seq_one_letter_code
_entity_poly.pdbx_strand_id
1 'polypeptide(L)'
;MFSDNISNEIKELYDSHEYIFNIREGDLINKMCNTDISMFMNGLNLTYTDRASMAASVEVRVPFIDKEVVDFAMNIPGDLKIKNGVQKYLLKKVAENYLPNEIIYRPKASFGAPIRSWISGELSEMVNDMLSKDRI
;
A
#
# COMPACT_ATOMS: atom_id res chain seq x y z
N MET A 1 10.82 29.41 8.11
CA MET A 1 11.48 29.33 9.42
C MET A 1 11.06 27.99 10.02
N PHE A 2 11.81 26.94 9.72
CA PHE A 2 11.58 25.62 10.34
C PHE A 2 12.22 25.71 11.73
N SER A 3 11.44 25.47 12.79
CA SER A 3 11.94 25.57 14.17
C SER A 3 12.90 24.42 14.49
N ASP A 4 13.77 24.61 15.49
CA ASP A 4 14.68 23.57 16.01
C ASP A 4 13.95 22.28 16.47
N ASN A 5 12.61 22.31 16.56
CA ASN A 5 11.78 21.16 16.93
C ASN A 5 11.67 20.10 15.82
N ILE A 6 11.82 20.49 14.55
CA ILE A 6 11.60 19.58 13.41
C ILE A 6 12.62 18.45 13.38
N SER A 7 13.86 18.71 13.78
CA SER A 7 14.90 17.69 13.85
C SER A 7 14.56 16.57 14.85
N ASN A 8 13.93 16.94 15.98
CA ASN A 8 13.49 15.97 16.98
C ASN A 8 12.29 15.17 16.49
N GLU A 9 11.29 15.83 15.91
CA GLU A 9 10.10 15.17 15.34
C GLU A 9 10.48 14.18 14.22
N ILE A 10 11.42 14.56 13.35
CA ILE A 10 11.96 13.69 12.31
C ILE A 10 12.65 12.47 12.94
N LYS A 11 13.47 12.69 13.96
CA LYS A 11 14.17 11.60 14.65
C LYS A 11 13.19 10.62 15.29
N GLU A 12 12.18 11.12 16.01
CA GLU A 12 11.13 10.29 16.61
C GLU A 12 10.40 9.46 15.55
N LEU A 13 10.11 10.04 14.38
CA LEU A 13 9.50 9.33 13.27
C LEU A 13 10.41 8.19 12.76
N TYR A 14 11.70 8.46 12.55
CA TYR A 14 12.67 7.44 12.15
C TYR A 14 12.78 6.32 13.18
N ASP A 15 12.93 6.66 14.46
CA ASP A 15 13.04 5.71 15.55
C ASP A 15 11.79 4.81 15.62
N SER A 16 10.59 5.38 15.40
CA SER A 16 9.33 4.63 15.35
C SER A 16 9.27 3.65 14.18
N HIS A 17 9.70 4.06 12.98
CA HIS A 17 9.72 3.20 11.80
C HIS A 17 10.75 2.08 11.95
N GLU A 18 11.93 2.40 12.48
CA GLU A 18 12.99 1.44 12.77
C GLU A 18 12.51 0.40 13.79
N TYR A 19 11.82 0.84 14.84
CA TYR A 19 11.20 -0.07 15.80
C TYR A 19 10.20 -1.03 15.14
N ILE A 20 9.24 -0.53 14.36
CA ILE A 20 8.23 -1.36 13.67
C ILE A 20 8.88 -2.35 12.69
N PHE A 21 9.95 -1.92 12.01
CA PHE A 21 10.68 -2.80 11.10
C PHE A 21 11.42 -3.91 11.84
N ASN A 22 11.99 -3.61 13.01
CA ASN A 22 12.79 -4.55 13.79
C ASN A 22 12.01 -5.37 14.82
N ILE A 23 10.75 -5.02 15.13
CA ILE A 23 9.94 -5.75 16.13
C ILE A 23 9.71 -7.22 15.75
N ARG A 24 9.73 -7.54 14.46
CA ARG A 24 9.61 -8.91 13.96
C ARG A 24 10.99 -9.46 13.62
N GLU A 25 11.33 -10.59 14.23
CA GLU A 25 12.51 -11.37 13.89
C GLU A 25 12.30 -12.19 12.59
N GLY A 26 13.39 -12.50 11.90
CA GLY A 26 13.38 -13.36 10.70
C GLY A 26 13.85 -12.67 9.43
N ASP A 27 13.42 -13.19 8.28
CA ASP A 27 13.90 -12.72 6.99
C ASP A 27 13.40 -11.30 6.62
N LEU A 28 14.19 -10.64 5.78
CA LEU A 28 13.97 -9.26 5.37
C LEU A 28 12.60 -9.02 4.74
N ILE A 29 12.10 -9.97 3.94
CA ILE A 29 10.81 -9.82 3.25
C ILE A 29 9.66 -9.85 4.25
N ASN A 30 9.73 -10.75 5.24
CA ASN A 30 8.74 -10.79 6.31
C ASN A 30 8.77 -9.54 7.19
N LYS A 31 9.95 -8.97 7.46
CA LYS A 31 10.06 -7.67 8.15
C LYS A 31 9.38 -6.55 7.35
N MET A 32 9.65 -6.47 6.03
CA MET A 32 8.99 -5.52 5.14
C MET A 32 7.46 -5.69 5.11
N CYS A 33 6.96 -6.93 5.03
CA CYS A 33 5.51 -7.20 5.08
C CYS A 33 4.89 -6.75 6.41
N ASN A 34 5.57 -6.99 7.53
CA ASN A 34 5.10 -6.55 8.85
C ASN A 34 4.97 -5.03 8.93
N THR A 35 5.98 -4.30 8.44
CA THR A 35 5.95 -2.84 8.37
C THR A 35 4.82 -2.34 7.49
N ASP A 36 4.61 -2.93 6.31
CA ASP A 36 3.50 -2.55 5.41
C ASP A 36 2.13 -2.73 6.08
N ILE A 37 1.89 -3.87 6.73
CA ILE A 37 0.67 -4.14 7.50
C ILE A 37 0.48 -3.10 8.60
N SER A 38 1.55 -2.78 9.33
CA SER A 38 1.49 -1.88 10.50
C SER A 38 1.26 -0.42 10.10
N MET A 39 1.69 -0.03 8.90
CA MET A 39 1.73 1.36 8.47
C MET A 39 0.88 1.61 7.23
N PHE A 40 1.37 1.19 6.06
CA PHE A 40 0.82 1.58 4.77
C PHE A 40 -0.58 0.99 4.52
N MET A 41 -0.80 -0.25 4.95
CA MET A 41 -2.09 -0.91 4.83
C MET A 41 -3.18 -0.17 5.61
N ASN A 42 -2.91 0.16 6.88
CA ASN A 42 -3.86 0.85 7.75
C ASN A 42 -4.03 2.32 7.33
N GLY A 43 -2.93 3.05 7.18
CA GLY A 43 -2.94 4.48 6.94
C GLY A 43 -3.35 4.89 5.52
N LEU A 44 -3.22 3.99 4.54
CA LEU A 44 -3.55 4.28 3.15
C LEU A 44 -4.58 3.30 2.60
N ASN A 45 -4.19 2.04 2.34
CA ASN A 45 -4.99 1.11 1.53
C ASN A 45 -6.42 0.89 2.08
N LEU A 46 -6.53 0.59 3.37
CA LEU A 46 -7.82 0.34 4.01
C LEU A 46 -8.60 1.65 4.21
N THR A 47 -7.92 2.71 4.64
CA THR A 47 -8.55 4.00 4.92
C THR A 47 -9.24 4.61 3.70
N TYR A 48 -8.57 4.70 2.55
CA TYR A 48 -9.21 5.31 1.38
C TYR A 48 -10.31 4.42 0.80
N THR A 49 -10.11 3.09 0.83
CA THR A 49 -11.10 2.11 0.33
C THR A 49 -12.38 2.16 1.15
N ASP A 50 -12.26 2.16 2.49
CA ASP A 50 -13.39 2.25 3.41
C ASP A 50 -14.15 3.57 3.22
N ARG A 51 -13.44 4.71 3.25
CA ARG A 51 -14.08 6.02 3.06
C ARG A 51 -14.78 6.16 1.71
N ALA A 52 -14.17 5.70 0.64
CA ALA A 52 -14.76 5.79 -0.71
C ALA A 52 -16.00 4.87 -0.85
N SER A 53 -15.93 3.65 -0.32
CA SER A 53 -17.03 2.69 -0.41
C SER A 53 -18.21 3.07 0.47
N MET A 54 -17.96 3.48 1.72
CA MET A 54 -19.00 3.93 2.65
C MET A 54 -19.68 5.22 2.20
N ALA A 55 -18.96 6.12 1.51
CA ALA A 55 -19.59 7.28 0.85
C ALA A 55 -20.65 6.88 -0.19
N ALA A 56 -20.53 5.68 -0.76
CA ALA A 56 -21.50 5.09 -1.67
C ALA A 56 -22.44 4.07 -0.98
N SER A 57 -22.45 4.00 0.36
CA SER A 57 -23.22 3.01 1.15
C SER A 57 -22.92 1.54 0.75
N VAL A 58 -21.68 1.27 0.32
CA VAL A 58 -21.21 -0.07 -0.04
C VAL A 58 -20.17 -0.53 0.97
N GLU A 59 -20.30 -1.76 1.45
CA GLU A 59 -19.31 -2.40 2.32
C GLU A 59 -18.31 -3.21 1.47
N VAL A 60 -17.01 -2.88 1.53
CA VAL A 60 -15.95 -3.63 0.85
C VAL A 60 -15.34 -4.65 1.80
N ARG A 61 -15.31 -5.92 1.39
CA ARG A 61 -14.60 -7.00 2.09
C ARG A 61 -13.24 -7.24 1.45
N VAL A 62 -12.24 -7.51 2.29
CA VAL A 62 -10.84 -7.69 1.91
C VAL A 62 -10.28 -9.04 2.39
N PRO A 63 -10.62 -10.16 1.73
CA PRO A 63 -10.32 -11.51 2.22
C PRO A 63 -8.84 -11.81 2.46
N PHE A 64 -7.93 -11.14 1.76
CA PHE A 64 -6.49 -11.36 1.90
C PHE A 64 -5.91 -10.87 3.23
N ILE A 65 -6.61 -10.01 3.96
CA ILE A 65 -6.21 -9.54 5.29
C ILE A 65 -6.95 -10.26 6.41
N ASP A 66 -7.67 -11.33 6.09
CA ASP A 66 -8.22 -12.20 7.12
C ASP A 66 -7.09 -12.68 8.05
N LYS A 67 -7.40 -12.77 9.34
CA LYS A 67 -6.41 -13.08 10.37
C LYS A 67 -5.70 -14.41 10.09
N GLU A 68 -6.43 -15.45 9.70
CA GLU A 68 -5.85 -16.77 9.45
C GLU A 68 -4.93 -16.74 8.22
N VAL A 69 -5.34 -15.99 7.19
CA VAL A 69 -4.56 -15.81 5.96
C VAL A 69 -3.26 -15.07 6.26
N VAL A 70 -3.32 -13.98 7.03
CA VAL A 70 -2.14 -13.19 7.40
C VAL A 70 -1.21 -13.98 8.30
N ASP A 71 -1.74 -14.65 9.32
CA ASP A 71 -0.94 -15.47 10.25
C ASP A 71 -0.21 -16.59 9.49
N PHE A 72 -0.89 -17.28 8.58
CA PHE A 72 -0.24 -18.25 7.69
C PHE A 72 0.81 -17.59 6.80
N ALA A 73 0.45 -16.50 6.12
CA ALA A 73 1.32 -15.83 5.17
C ALA A 73 2.61 -15.29 5.82
N MET A 74 2.54 -14.83 7.07
CA MET A 74 3.68 -14.31 7.83
C MET A 74 4.63 -15.40 8.34
N ASN A 75 4.23 -16.67 8.28
CA ASN A 75 5.08 -17.81 8.57
C ASN A 75 5.75 -18.42 7.32
N ILE A 76 5.38 -17.97 6.11
CA ILE A 76 6.01 -18.40 4.86
C ILE A 76 7.39 -17.72 4.74
N PRO A 77 8.48 -18.47 4.44
CA PRO A 77 9.79 -17.88 4.16
C PRO A 77 9.75 -16.84 3.04
N GLY A 78 10.48 -15.73 3.22
CA GLY A 78 10.55 -14.64 2.23
C GLY A 78 10.86 -15.08 0.80
N ASP A 79 11.77 -16.05 0.64
CA ASP A 79 12.19 -16.59 -0.67
C ASP A 79 11.08 -17.36 -1.42
N LEU A 80 9.98 -17.71 -0.75
CA LEU A 80 8.78 -18.27 -1.38
C LEU A 80 7.74 -17.18 -1.71
N LYS A 81 7.86 -15.98 -1.13
CA LYS A 81 7.06 -14.80 -1.51
C LYS A 81 7.64 -14.13 -2.74
N ILE A 82 8.97 -14.03 -2.81
CA ILE A 82 9.72 -13.51 -3.96
C ILE A 82 10.81 -14.51 -4.33
N LYS A 83 10.74 -15.09 -5.54
CA LYS A 83 11.70 -16.11 -5.99
C LYS A 83 12.16 -15.82 -7.41
N ASN A 84 13.48 -15.77 -7.63
CA ASN A 84 14.07 -15.56 -8.97
C ASN A 84 13.48 -14.35 -9.71
N GLY A 85 13.29 -13.22 -9.01
CA GLY A 85 12.66 -12.01 -9.57
C GLY A 85 11.14 -12.07 -9.71
N VAL A 86 10.51 -13.22 -9.42
CA VAL A 86 9.05 -13.37 -9.48
C VAL A 86 8.43 -13.00 -8.13
N GLN A 87 7.69 -11.90 -8.12
CA GLN A 87 6.86 -11.50 -6.98
C GLN A 87 5.61 -12.38 -6.85
N LYS A 88 5.12 -12.53 -5.60
CA LYS A 88 3.94 -13.33 -5.24
C LYS A 88 4.10 -14.78 -5.71
N TYR A 89 5.32 -15.32 -5.64
CA TYR A 89 5.67 -16.60 -6.27
C TYR A 89 4.76 -17.74 -5.81
N LEU A 90 4.67 -18.00 -4.51
CA LEU A 90 3.82 -19.08 -4.00
C LEU A 90 2.34 -18.86 -4.31
N LEU A 91 1.84 -17.62 -4.18
CA LEU A 91 0.45 -17.29 -4.50
C LEU A 91 0.13 -17.55 -5.98
N LYS A 92 1.06 -17.21 -6.90
CA LYS A 92 0.91 -17.52 -8.32
C LYS A 92 0.86 -19.02 -8.56
N LYS A 93 1.72 -19.81 -7.89
CA LYS A 93 1.71 -21.27 -7.99
C LYS A 93 0.41 -21.91 -7.53
N VAL A 94 -0.19 -21.40 -6.46
CA VAL A 94 -1.52 -21.87 -6.04
C VAL A 94 -2.59 -21.46 -7.06
N ALA A 95 -2.51 -20.24 -7.59
CA ALA A 95 -3.48 -19.69 -8.54
C ALA A 95 -3.49 -20.41 -9.91
N GLU A 96 -2.39 -21.08 -10.31
CA GLU A 96 -2.30 -21.87 -11.55
C GLU A 96 -3.39 -22.95 -11.65
N ASN A 97 -3.94 -23.40 -10.52
CA ASN A 97 -5.04 -24.37 -10.49
C ASN A 97 -6.43 -23.76 -10.76
N TYR A 98 -6.54 -22.43 -10.76
CA TYR A 98 -7.83 -21.73 -10.77
C TYR A 98 -7.98 -20.73 -11.92
N LEU A 99 -6.88 -20.19 -12.45
CA LEU A 99 -6.90 -19.12 -13.46
C LEU A 99 -5.95 -19.41 -14.63
N PRO A 100 -6.22 -18.88 -15.84
CA PRO A 100 -5.28 -18.97 -16.95
C PRO A 100 -3.95 -18.27 -16.66
N ASN A 101 -2.85 -18.83 -17.20
CA ASN A 101 -1.49 -18.30 -17.00
C ASN A 101 -1.34 -16.84 -17.45
N GLU A 102 -2.02 -16.42 -18.51
CA GLU A 102 -2.02 -15.04 -18.99
C GLU A 102 -2.55 -14.04 -17.95
N ILE A 103 -3.47 -14.45 -17.07
CA ILE A 103 -3.99 -13.61 -15.99
C ILE A 103 -3.01 -13.60 -14.81
N ILE A 104 -2.48 -14.76 -14.44
CA ILE A 104 -1.60 -14.94 -13.27
C ILE A 104 -0.26 -14.21 -13.46
N TYR A 105 0.30 -14.34 -14.66
CA TYR A 105 1.64 -13.85 -15.00
C TYR A 105 1.64 -12.51 -15.73
N ARG A 106 0.48 -11.85 -15.85
CA ARG A 106 0.41 -10.51 -16.45
C ARG A 106 1.35 -9.53 -15.73
N PRO A 107 1.88 -8.52 -16.46
CA PRO A 107 2.61 -7.41 -15.83
C PRO A 107 1.77 -6.70 -14.77
N LYS A 108 2.42 -6.24 -13.69
CA LYS A 108 1.78 -5.46 -12.64
C LYS A 108 1.25 -4.16 -13.23
N ALA A 109 -0.06 -3.93 -13.10
CA ALA A 109 -0.66 -2.64 -13.38
C ALA A 109 -0.70 -1.79 -12.11
N SER A 110 -0.53 -0.47 -12.26
CA SER A 110 -0.81 0.49 -11.19
C SER A 110 -2.33 0.69 -11.05
N PHE A 111 -2.76 1.10 -9.85
CA PHE A 111 -4.14 1.48 -9.55
C PHE A 111 -4.27 3.00 -9.33
N GLY A 112 -3.40 3.79 -9.96
CA GLY A 112 -3.41 5.24 -9.82
C GLY A 112 -4.62 5.87 -10.50
N ALA A 113 -5.24 6.84 -9.83
CA ALA A 113 -6.24 7.71 -10.44
C ALA A 113 -5.61 8.51 -11.61
N PRO A 114 -6.36 8.81 -12.68
CA PRO A 114 -5.86 9.56 -13.84
C PRO A 114 -5.75 11.07 -13.56
N ILE A 115 -5.05 11.43 -12.47
CA ILE A 115 -4.92 12.79 -11.93
C ILE A 115 -4.49 13.79 -13.01
N ARG A 116 -3.50 13.44 -13.83
CA ARG A 116 -3.01 14.33 -14.90
C ARG A 116 -4.09 14.67 -15.92
N SER A 117 -4.89 13.66 -16.30
CA SER A 117 -6.00 13.85 -17.24
C SER A 117 -7.09 14.72 -16.64
N TRP A 118 -7.40 14.53 -15.34
CA TRP A 118 -8.40 15.32 -14.66
C TRP A 118 -7.98 16.78 -14.48
N ILE A 119 -6.76 17.03 -14.00
CA ILE A 119 -6.23 18.40 -13.79
C ILE A 119 -6.13 19.16 -15.12
N SER A 120 -5.77 18.48 -16.21
CA SER A 120 -5.65 19.11 -17.53
C SER A 120 -6.99 19.20 -18.29
N GLY A 121 -8.05 18.60 -17.73
CA GLY A 121 -9.36 18.49 -18.36
C GLY A 121 -10.45 18.97 -17.42
N GLU A 122 -11.31 18.06 -16.97
CA GLU A 122 -12.54 18.36 -16.21
C GLU A 122 -12.33 19.17 -14.93
N LEU A 123 -11.17 19.02 -14.26
CA LEU A 123 -10.85 19.77 -13.04
C LEU A 123 -10.00 21.02 -13.30
N SER A 124 -9.67 21.34 -14.56
CA SER A 124 -8.73 22.42 -14.88
C SER A 124 -9.21 23.78 -14.38
N GLU A 125 -10.49 24.11 -14.58
CA GLU A 125 -11.06 25.39 -14.14
C GLU A 125 -10.99 25.53 -12.61
N MET A 126 -11.41 24.49 -11.88
CA MET A 126 -11.36 24.47 -10.42
C MET A 126 -9.93 24.61 -9.89
N VAL A 127 -8.97 23.90 -10.49
CA VAL A 127 -7.56 23.97 -10.08
C VAL A 127 -6.99 25.37 -10.34
N ASN A 128 -7.29 25.97 -11.49
CA ASN A 128 -6.79 27.31 -11.84
C ASN A 128 -7.38 28.40 -10.93
N ASP A 129 -8.64 28.30 -10.53
CA ASP A 129 -9.23 29.22 -9.53
C ASP A 129 -8.59 29.04 -8.16
N MET A 130 -8.57 27.80 -7.65
CA MET A 130 -8.10 27.51 -6.28
C MET A 130 -6.62 27.80 -6.07
N LEU A 131 -5.80 27.70 -7.12
CA LEU A 131 -4.36 27.98 -7.09
C LEU A 131 -4.00 29.34 -7.74
N SER A 132 -4.97 30.23 -7.91
CA SER A 132 -4.72 31.57 -8.45
C SER A 132 -3.88 32.42 -7.48
N LYS A 133 -3.13 33.38 -8.05
CA LYS A 133 -2.31 34.33 -7.27
C LYS A 133 -3.11 35.17 -6.29
N ASP A 134 -4.41 35.34 -6.53
CA ASP A 134 -5.27 36.14 -5.66
C ASP A 134 -5.72 35.34 -4.42
N ARG A 135 -5.53 34.01 -4.39
CA ARG A 135 -5.91 33.11 -3.28
C ARG A 135 -4.73 32.55 -2.47
N ILE A 136 -3.48 32.74 -2.92
CA ILE A 136 -2.25 32.26 -2.27
C ILE A 136 -1.34 33.44 -1.97
#